data_AF-A0A378FS35-F1
#
_entry.id   AF-A0A378FS35-F1
#
_cell.length_a   1.000
_cell.length_b   1.000
_cell.length_c   1.000
_cell.angle_alpha   90.00
_cell.angle_beta   90.00
_cell.angle_gamma   90.00
#
_symmetry.space_group_name_H-M   'P 1'
#
loop_
_entity.id
_entity.type
_entity.pdbx_description
1 polymer ?
#
loop_
_entity_poly.entity_id
_entity_poly.type
_entity_poly.pdbx_seq_one_letter_code
_entity_poly.pdbx_strand_id
1 'polypeptide(L)'
;MLNIVLFEPEIPPNTGNIIRLCANTGFSLHIIEPMGFTWDDKRLRRAGLDYHEFTAVQRHADYAAFVAQRAAAASVRPDHQRHACAQRSELSGR
;
A
#
# COMPACT_ATOMS: atom_id res chain seq x y z
N MET A 1 -3.44 4.79 -6.62
CA MET A 1 -3.59 4.60 -5.16
C MET A 1 -2.23 4.71 -4.50
N LEU A 2 -2.11 5.42 -3.38
CA LEU A 2 -0.86 5.56 -2.63
C LEU A 2 -0.67 4.38 -1.68
N ASN A 3 0.59 4.01 -1.45
CA ASN A 3 0.97 2.90 -0.58
C ASN A 3 1.96 3.42 0.46
N ILE A 4 1.75 3.08 1.73
CA ILE A 4 2.66 3.39 2.83
C ILE A 4 3.43 2.11 3.16
N VAL A 5 4.75 2.23 3.35
CA VAL A 5 5.63 1.10 3.65
C VAL A 5 6.36 1.37 4.96
N LEU A 6 6.22 0.46 5.92
CA LEU A 6 6.95 0.46 7.18
C LEU A 6 8.06 -0.58 7.10
N PHE A 7 9.30 -0.11 7.15
CA PHE A 7 10.49 -0.95 7.20
C PHE A 7 10.85 -1.18 8.66
N GLU A 8 10.85 -2.45 9.09
CA GLU A 8 11.29 -2.89 10.43
C GLU A 8 10.71 -2.05 11.59
N PRO A 9 9.38 -1.99 11.77
CA PRO A 9 8.81 -1.15 12.80
C PRO A 9 9.16 -1.69 14.21
N GLU A 10 9.75 -0.82 15.03
CA GLU A 10 10.15 -1.16 16.40
C GLU A 10 9.07 -0.82 17.44
N ILE A 11 8.31 0.26 17.22
CA ILE A 11 7.40 0.85 18.22
C ILE A 11 5.93 0.51 17.87
N PRO A 12 5.25 -0.34 18.67
CA PRO A 12 3.88 -0.78 18.37
C PRO A 12 2.85 0.37 18.28
N PRO A 13 2.85 1.38 19.19
CA PRO A 13 1.92 2.51 19.11
C PRO A 13 2.00 3.28 17.79
N ASN A 14 3.20 3.46 17.23
CA ASN A 14 3.39 4.17 15.96
C ASN A 14 2.74 3.39 14.80
N THR A 15 2.95 2.08 14.77
CA THR A 15 2.33 1.20 13.77
C THR A 15 0.82 1.28 13.84
N GLY A 16 0.23 1.26 15.05
CA GLY A 16 -1.20 1.39 15.25
C GLY A 16 -1.78 2.71 14.71
N ASN A 17 -1.14 3.84 15.03
CA ASN A 17 -1.56 5.15 14.53
C ASN A 17 -1.49 5.26 13.00
N ILE A 18 -0.48 4.65 12.39
CA ILE A 18 -0.32 4.63 10.93
C ILE A 18 -1.39 3.73 10.28
N ILE A 19 -1.74 2.60 10.88
CA ILE A 19 -2.85 1.76 10.40
C ILE A 19 -4.16 2.56 10.44
N ARG A 20 -4.43 3.30 11.53
CA ARG A 20 -5.60 4.19 11.62
C ARG A 20 -5.61 5.26 10.53
N LEU A 21 -4.45 5.87 10.27
CA LEU A 21 -4.31 6.83 9.17
C LEU A 21 -4.64 6.18 7.83
N CYS A 22 -4.14 4.98 7.56
CA CYS A 22 -4.39 4.25 6.32
C CYS A 22 -5.87 3.89 6.16
N ALA A 23 -6.53 3.46 7.23
CA ALA A 23 -7.95 3.16 7.23
C ALA A 23 -8.82 4.40 6.94
N ASN A 24 -8.49 5.54 7.54
CA ASN A 24 -9.20 6.81 7.31
C ASN A 24 -8.97 7.39 5.91
N THR A 25 -7.82 7.12 5.30
CA THR A 25 -7.43 7.69 4.00
C THR A 25 -7.63 6.72 2.82
N GLY A 26 -7.93 5.45 3.11
CA GLY A 26 -8.02 4.39 2.09
C GLY A 26 -6.67 4.00 1.48
N PHE A 27 -5.56 4.29 2.16
CA PHE A 27 -4.22 3.89 1.69
C PHE A 27 -3.92 2.44 2.03
N SER A 28 -3.13 1.78 1.17
CA SER A 28 -2.63 0.44 1.44
C SER A 28 -1.38 0.51 2.31
N LEU A 29 -1.32 -0.32 3.36
CA LEU A 29 -0.17 -0.38 4.26
C LEU A 29 0.61 -1.67 4.02
N HIS A 30 1.91 -1.53 3.84
CA HIS A 30 2.85 -2.64 3.76
C HIS A 30 3.81 -2.59 4.95
N ILE A 31 4.04 -3.74 5.58
CA ILE A 31 4.96 -3.89 6.71
C ILE A 31 6.02 -4.90 6.31
N ILE A 32 7.28 -4.54 6.48
CA ILE A 32 8.43 -5.40 6.18
C ILE A 32 9.04 -5.86 7.50
N GLU A 33 9.12 -7.18 7.66
CA GLU A 33 9.75 -7.87 8.78
C GLU A 33 11.30 -7.78 8.68
N PRO A 34 12.04 -7.94 9.79
CA PRO A 34 11.59 -8.27 11.16
C PRO A 34 10.96 -7.09 11.91
N MET A 35 9.87 -7.36 12.62
CA MET A 35 9.27 -6.38 13.53
C MET A 35 9.91 -6.48 14.91
N GLY A 36 10.17 -5.34 15.56
CA GLY A 36 10.70 -5.29 16.93
C GLY A 36 9.69 -5.70 18.02
N PHE A 37 8.48 -6.11 17.63
CA PHE A 37 7.42 -6.51 18.54
C PHE A 37 6.63 -7.71 18.00
N THR A 38 6.03 -8.47 18.92
CA THR A 38 5.10 -9.53 18.55
C THR A 38 3.79 -8.94 18.04
N TRP A 39 3.34 -9.44 16.89
CA TRP A 39 2.03 -9.11 16.32
C TRP A 39 0.93 -9.72 17.19
N ASP A 40 0.57 -9.03 18.27
CA ASP A 40 -0.51 -9.42 19.17
C ASP A 40 -1.72 -8.51 18.95
N ASP A 41 -2.76 -9.07 18.34
CA ASP A 41 -4.04 -8.40 18.05
C ASP A 41 -4.64 -7.74 19.30
N LYS A 42 -4.30 -8.23 20.50
CA LYS A 42 -4.78 -7.67 21.77
C LYS A 42 -4.20 -6.28 22.07
N ARG A 43 -2.94 -6.03 21.68
CA ARG A 43 -2.29 -4.72 21.84
C ARG A 43 -2.78 -3.71 20.81
N LEU A 44 -2.99 -4.15 19.56
CA LEU A 44 -3.56 -3.29 18.52
C LEU A 44 -5.04 -2.98 18.76
N ARG A 45 -5.85 -3.93 19.25
CA ARG A 45 -7.23 -3.66 19.68
C ARG A 45 -7.31 -2.58 20.75
N ARG A 46 -6.31 -2.51 21.64
CA ARG A 46 -6.26 -1.48 22.69
C ARG A 46 -5.93 -0.09 22.15
N ALA A 47 -5.27 0.00 20.99
CA ALA A 47 -5.10 1.24 20.23
C ALA A 47 -6.39 1.64 19.47
N GLY A 48 -7.49 0.92 19.69
CA GLY A 48 -8.81 1.22 19.15
C GLY A 48 -9.00 0.75 17.72
N LEU A 49 -8.08 -0.05 17.16
CA LEU A 49 -8.16 -0.56 15.79
C LEU A 49 -9.28 -1.58 15.64
N ASP A 50 -10.28 -1.23 14.80
CA ASP A 50 -11.38 -2.12 14.45
C ASP A 50 -10.91 -3.17 13.46
N TYR A 51 -11.47 -4.39 13.54
CA TYR A 51 -11.08 -5.54 12.71
C TYR A 51 -11.08 -5.24 11.20
N HIS A 52 -11.93 -4.30 10.75
CA HIS A 52 -12.00 -3.86 9.35
C HIS A 52 -10.75 -3.11 8.88
N GLU A 53 -10.08 -2.38 9.77
CA GLU A 53 -8.86 -1.60 9.47
C GLU A 53 -7.65 -2.51 9.21
N PHE A 54 -7.71 -3.77 9.68
CA PHE A 54 -6.66 -4.78 9.43
C PHE A 54 -6.66 -5.31 7.99
N THR A 55 -7.79 -5.22 7.28
CA THR A 55 -7.97 -5.84 5.96
C THR A 55 -7.03 -5.25 4.88
N ALA A 56 -6.52 -4.03 5.12
CA ALA A 56 -5.65 -3.31 4.19
C ALA A 56 -4.14 -3.48 4.49
N VAL A 57 -3.75 -4.27 5.50
CA VAL A 57 -2.35 -4.45 5.91
C VAL A 57 -1.75 -5.68 5.25
N GLN A 58 -0.63 -5.51 4.54
CA GLN A 58 0.15 -6.59 3.94
C GLN A 58 1.50 -6.73 4.63
N ARG A 59 1.88 -7.94 4.99
CA ARG A 59 3.18 -8.24 5.61
C ARG A 59 4.12 -8.90 4.61
N HIS A 60 5.38 -8.49 4.62
CA HIS A 60 6.46 -9.02 3.79
C HIS A 60 7.59 -9.50 4.69
N ALA A 61 8.15 -10.67 4.38
CA ALA A 61 9.24 -11.25 5.14
C ALA A 61 10.54 -10.44 5.02
N ASP A 62 10.78 -9.83 3.85
CA ASP A 62 11.97 -9.07 3.52
C ASP A 62 11.69 -8.00 2.46
N TYR A 63 12.63 -7.08 2.28
CA TYR A 63 12.53 -6.04 1.25
C TYR A 63 12.48 -6.64 -0.16
N ALA A 64 13.18 -7.76 -0.41
CA ALA A 64 13.18 -8.40 -1.72
C ALA A 64 11.80 -8.98 -2.07
N ALA A 65 11.10 -9.66 -1.14
CA ALA A 65 9.73 -10.10 -1.38
C ALA A 65 8.78 -8.94 -1.62
N PHE A 66 8.92 -7.83 -0.88
CA PHE A 66 8.14 -6.62 -1.12
C PHE A 66 8.35 -6.09 -2.55
N VAL A 67 9.60 -5.94 -2.99
CA VAL A 67 9.93 -5.46 -4.34
C VAL A 67 9.41 -6.43 -5.41
N ALA A 68 9.58 -7.73 -5.23
CA ALA A 68 9.10 -8.74 -6.17
C ALA A 68 7.57 -8.69 -6.31
N GLN A 69 6.85 -8.58 -5.20
CA GLN A 69 5.39 -8.47 -5.21
C GLN A 69 4.93 -7.16 -5.87
N ARG A 70 5.63 -6.05 -5.62
CA ARG A 70 5.35 -4.76 -6.26
C ARG A 70 5.67 -4.76 -7.75
N ALA A 71 6.74 -5.42 -8.17
CA ALA A 71 7.10 -5.58 -9.58
C ALA A 71 6.05 -6.43 -10.32
N ALA A 72 5.60 -7.52 -9.70
CA ALA A 72 4.50 -8.33 -10.23
C ALA A 72 3.21 -7.51 -10.37
N ALA A 73 2.84 -6.75 -9.33
CA ALA A 73 1.67 -5.87 -9.36
C ALA A 73 1.79 -4.71 -10.38
N ALA A 74 3.00 -4.18 -10.62
CA ALA A 74 3.25 -3.14 -11.60
C ALA A 74 3.22 -3.67 -13.06
N SER A 75 3.52 -4.95 -13.27
CA SER A 75 3.41 -5.60 -14.58
C SER A 75 1.96 -5.81 -15.03
N VAL A 76 1.03 -5.93 -14.06
CA VAL A 76 -0.42 -5.92 -14.31
C VAL A 76 -0.86 -4.46 -14.44
N ARG A 77 -0.56 -3.82 -15.56
CA ARG A 77 -1.24 -2.57 -15.91
C ARG A 77 -2.70 -2.90 -16.19
N PRO A 78 -3.68 -2.37 -15.44
CA PRO A 78 -5.04 -2.30 -15.93
C PRO A 78 -5.00 -1.31 -17.09
N ASP A 79 -5.28 -1.83 -18.28
CA ASP A 79 -5.45 -1.09 -19.51
C ASP A 79 -6.64 -0.12 -19.33
N HIS A 80 -6.40 1.12 -18.91
CA HIS A 80 -7.35 2.24 -19.10
C HIS A 80 -6.66 3.59 -18.85
N GLN A 81 -6.07 4.12 -19.93
CA GLN A 81 -6.48 5.39 -20.56
C GLN A 81 -5.39 5.82 -21.55
N ARG A 82 -5.51 5.33 -22.79
CA ARG A 82 -4.98 5.99 -23.98
C ARG A 82 -5.79 7.27 -24.21
N HIS A 83 -5.54 8.30 -23.42
CA HIS A 83 -5.91 9.67 -23.76
C HIS A 83 -4.64 10.44 -24.13
N ALA A 84 -4.10 10.17 -25.33
CA ALA A 84 -3.19 11.09 -25.99
C ALA A 84 -3.10 10.77 -27.49
N CYS A 85 -3.52 11.73 -28.30
CA CYS A 85 -2.95 12.02 -29.63
C CYS A 85 -3.37 11.13 -30.81
N ALA A 86 -4.66 11.10 -31.15
CA ALA A 86 -5.10 10.74 -32.51
C ALA A 86 -6.36 11.51 -32.90
N GLN A 87 -6.29 12.85 -32.97
CA GLN A 87 -7.32 13.71 -33.61
C GLN A 87 -6.86 15.17 -33.64
N ARG A 88 -5.84 15.48 -34.46
CA ARG A 88 -5.60 16.82 -35.02
C ARG A 88 -4.47 16.77 -36.05
N SER A 89 -4.78 16.26 -37.25
CA SER A 89 -3.91 16.38 -38.43
C SER A 89 -4.67 16.11 -39.73
N GLU A 90 -5.89 16.64 -39.88
CA GLU A 90 -6.58 16.69 -41.18
C GLU A 90 -7.17 18.08 -41.40
N LEU A 91 -6.29 19.08 -41.41
CA LEU A 91 -6.56 20.44 -41.89
C LEU A 91 -5.24 21.06 -42.34
N SER A 92 -4.65 20.49 -43.39
CA SER A 92 -3.81 21.21 -44.36
C SER A 92 -3.41 20.26 -45.49
N GLY A 93 -3.99 20.45 -46.67
CA GLY A 93 -3.49 19.79 -47.88
C GLY A 93 -4.55 19.18 -48.80
N ARG A 94 -5.48 20.01 -49.31
CA ARG A 94 -5.87 20.13 -50.73
C ARG A 94 -7.23 20.80 -50.87
#